data_AF-A0A8J7CSX4-F1
#
_entry.id   AF-A0A8J7CSX4-F1
#
_cell.length_a   1.000
_cell.length_b   1.000
_cell.length_c   1.000
_cell.angle_alpha   90.00
_cell.angle_beta   90.00
_cell.angle_gamma   90.00
#
_symmetry.space_group_name_H-M   'P 1'
#
loop_
_entity.id
_entity.type
_entity.pdbx_description
1 polymer ?
#
loop_
_entity_poly.entity_id
_entity_poly.type
_entity_poly.pdbx_seq_one_letter_code
_entity_poly.pdbx_strand_id
1 'polypeptide(L)'
;MIRGISGPIRLGETYEGVVETVGYGTKSAAIPSDGVILAGTGTKGEWIKSHVKEGDRVRFTIDSNRNDMVEGVASYIPLVLEGRALTPDEMKQAGASDAMITSLKPRTAIGITAEKKVIALTVDGGQPSYGISDGVTLTQMAEIMANLGAVQALSLDGGSPKWR
;
A
#
# COMPACT_ATOMS: atom_id res chain seq x y z
N MET A 1 -12.65 -18.27 -12.11
CA MET A 1 -13.09 -17.20 -13.03
C MET A 1 -14.60 -17.07 -12.94
N ILE A 2 -15.12 -15.85 -12.95
CA ILE A 2 -16.56 -15.57 -12.85
C ILE A 2 -16.96 -14.74 -14.07
N ARG A 3 -18.00 -15.14 -14.79
CA ARG A 3 -18.53 -14.47 -15.99
C ARG A 3 -19.80 -13.69 -15.68
N GLY A 4 -20.18 -12.79 -16.60
CA GLY A 4 -21.38 -11.96 -16.50
C GLY A 4 -21.15 -10.65 -15.76
N ILE A 5 -19.89 -10.27 -15.54
CA ILE A 5 -19.51 -9.04 -14.82
C ILE A 5 -18.64 -8.21 -15.75
N SER A 6 -19.16 -7.10 -16.26
CA SER A 6 -18.43 -6.18 -17.14
C SER A 6 -17.92 -4.97 -16.35
N GLY A 7 -16.71 -4.51 -16.67
CA GLY A 7 -16.03 -3.44 -15.92
C GLY A 7 -16.44 -2.01 -16.30
N PRO A 8 -15.87 -0.99 -15.62
CA PRO A 8 -14.92 -1.11 -14.50
C PRO A 8 -15.62 -1.48 -13.19
N ILE A 9 -14.93 -2.27 -12.36
CA ILE A 9 -15.37 -2.57 -11.01
C ILE A 9 -15.22 -1.32 -10.14
N ARG A 10 -16.26 -1.02 -9.36
CA ARG A 10 -16.39 0.18 -8.52
C ARG A 10 -16.66 -0.21 -7.08
N LEU A 11 -16.26 0.66 -6.17
CA LEU A 11 -16.58 0.52 -4.75
C LEU A 11 -18.05 0.84 -4.49
N GLY A 12 -18.61 0.18 -3.48
CA GLY A 12 -20.02 0.29 -3.08
C GLY A 12 -20.98 -0.47 -4.00
N GLU A 13 -20.50 -1.02 -5.12
CA GLU A 13 -21.32 -1.78 -6.07
C GLU A 13 -21.31 -3.28 -5.73
N THR A 14 -22.44 -3.93 -5.99
CA THR A 14 -22.62 -5.38 -5.85
C THR A 14 -22.65 -6.02 -7.22
N TYR A 15 -21.88 -7.08 -7.40
CA TYR A 15 -21.76 -7.83 -8.63
C TYR A 15 -22.26 -9.26 -8.43
N GLU A 16 -22.94 -9.80 -9.43
CA GLU A 16 -23.37 -11.19 -9.49
C GLU A 16 -22.89 -11.79 -10.80
N GLY A 17 -22.40 -13.03 -10.73
CA GLY A 17 -21.93 -13.75 -11.90
C GLY A 17 -21.93 -15.25 -11.69
N VAL A 18 -21.55 -15.98 -12.74
CA VAL A 18 -21.50 -17.44 -12.72
C VAL A 18 -20.04 -17.88 -12.77
N VAL A 19 -19.67 -18.81 -11.90
CA VAL A 19 -18.34 -19.41 -11.88
C VAL A 19 -18.17 -20.26 -13.14
N GLU A 20 -17.26 -19.85 -14.02
CA GLU A 20 -16.95 -20.62 -15.23
C GLU A 20 -15.90 -21.70 -14.93
N THR A 21 -14.86 -21.35 -14.18
CA THR A 21 -13.75 -22.25 -13.85
C THR A 21 -13.23 -22.04 -12.44
N VAL A 22 -12.75 -23.10 -11.80
CA VAL A 22 -12.02 -23.04 -10.52
C VAL A 22 -10.63 -23.67 -10.70
N GLY A 23 -9.57 -22.91 -10.43
CA GLY A 23 -8.19 -23.34 -10.62
C GLY A 23 -7.36 -23.25 -9.34
N TYR A 24 -6.35 -24.12 -9.20
CA TYR A 24 -5.46 -24.19 -8.04
C TYR A 24 -4.00 -24.22 -8.47
N GLY A 25 -3.14 -23.52 -7.74
CA GLY A 25 -1.68 -23.57 -7.95
C GLY A 25 -1.19 -22.94 -9.26
N THR A 26 -2.05 -22.27 -10.02
CA THR A 26 -1.65 -21.54 -11.22
C THR A 26 -1.02 -20.19 -10.84
N LYS A 27 0.10 -19.85 -11.49
CA LYS A 27 0.80 -18.58 -11.26
C LYS A 27 0.14 -17.40 -11.98
N SER A 28 -0.71 -17.66 -12.96
CA SER A 28 -1.36 -16.64 -13.79
C SER A 28 -2.67 -17.14 -14.38
N ALA A 29 -3.62 -16.22 -14.58
CA ALA A 29 -4.86 -16.46 -15.29
C ALA A 29 -5.27 -15.18 -16.04
N ALA A 30 -5.74 -15.32 -17.28
CA ALA A 30 -6.24 -14.21 -18.06
C ALA A 30 -7.59 -13.75 -17.51
N ILE A 31 -7.76 -12.45 -17.29
CA ILE A 31 -9.04 -11.88 -16.87
C ILE A 31 -9.91 -11.72 -18.12
N PRO A 32 -11.11 -12.33 -18.17
CA PRO A 32 -12.00 -12.19 -19.31
C PRO A 32 -12.57 -10.77 -19.41
N SER A 33 -12.87 -10.30 -20.63
CA SER A 33 -13.45 -8.96 -20.85
C SER A 33 -14.83 -8.77 -20.20
N ASP A 34 -15.55 -9.86 -19.99
CA ASP A 34 -16.89 -9.94 -19.41
C ASP A 34 -16.89 -10.68 -18.06
N GLY A 35 -15.78 -10.62 -17.32
CA GLY A 35 -15.72 -11.24 -16.01
C GLY A 35 -14.57 -10.80 -15.13
N VAL A 36 -14.43 -11.53 -14.03
CA VAL A 36 -13.48 -11.25 -12.96
C VAL A 36 -12.80 -12.52 -12.47
N ILE A 37 -11.70 -12.34 -11.74
CA ILE A 37 -11.03 -13.42 -11.00
C ILE A 37 -11.10 -13.09 -9.51
N LEU A 38 -11.75 -13.96 -8.74
CA LEU A 38 -11.64 -13.97 -7.28
C LEU A 38 -10.48 -14.92 -6.91
N ALA A 39 -9.45 -14.38 -6.24
CA ALA A 39 -8.28 -15.14 -5.82
C ALA A 39 -8.15 -15.15 -4.29
N GLY A 40 -7.74 -16.28 -3.74
CA GLY A 40 -7.50 -16.45 -2.30
C GLY A 40 -6.26 -17.30 -2.07
N THR A 41 -5.53 -17.00 -1.00
CA THR A 41 -4.35 -17.76 -0.55
C THR A 41 -4.59 -18.33 0.85
N GLY A 42 -3.81 -19.35 1.24
CA GLY A 42 -3.93 -20.00 2.54
C GLY A 42 -5.35 -20.51 2.82
N THR A 43 -5.87 -20.22 4.02
CA THR A 43 -7.22 -20.65 4.45
C THR A 43 -8.34 -20.11 3.56
N LYS A 44 -8.16 -18.93 2.94
CA LYS A 44 -9.13 -18.37 1.98
C LYS A 44 -9.15 -19.17 0.68
N GLY A 45 -7.99 -19.64 0.23
CA GLY A 45 -7.87 -20.52 -0.94
C GLY A 45 -8.54 -21.88 -0.70
N GLU A 46 -8.30 -22.49 0.47
CA GLU A 46 -8.96 -23.74 0.86
C GLU A 46 -10.49 -23.58 1.01
N TRP A 47 -10.96 -22.43 1.49
CA TRP A 47 -12.38 -22.13 1.54
C TRP A 47 -13.00 -22.09 0.14
N ILE A 48 -12.40 -21.34 -0.79
CA ILE A 48 -12.87 -21.28 -2.18
C ILE A 48 -12.91 -22.69 -2.78
N LYS A 49 -11.85 -23.47 -2.54
CA LYS A 49 -11.73 -24.85 -3.04
C LYS A 49 -12.86 -25.77 -2.57
N SER A 50 -13.29 -25.61 -1.33
CA SER A 50 -14.28 -26.50 -0.70
C SER A 50 -15.72 -26.06 -0.93
N HIS A 51 -15.95 -24.78 -1.25
CA HIS A 51 -17.31 -24.21 -1.29
C HIS A 51 -17.73 -23.64 -2.65
N VAL A 52 -16.82 -23.53 -3.62
CA VAL A 52 -17.10 -22.95 -4.94
C VAL A 52 -16.79 -23.97 -6.02
N LYS A 53 -17.76 -24.22 -6.89
CA LYS A 53 -17.63 -25.08 -8.08
C LYS A 53 -18.11 -24.35 -9.34
N GLU A 54 -17.73 -24.91 -10.48
CA GLU A 54 -18.22 -24.44 -11.78
C GLU A 54 -19.77 -24.48 -11.83
N GLY A 55 -20.35 -23.45 -12.42
CA GLY A 55 -21.79 -23.22 -12.48
C GLY A 55 -22.39 -22.54 -11.25
N ASP A 56 -21.66 -22.38 -10.15
CA ASP A 56 -22.18 -21.66 -8.99
C ASP A 56 -22.44 -20.19 -9.32
N ARG A 57 -23.55 -19.67 -8.79
CA ARG A 57 -23.80 -18.23 -8.74
C ARG A 57 -23.10 -17.63 -7.55
N VAL A 58 -22.31 -16.60 -7.80
CA VAL A 58 -21.58 -15.87 -6.78
C VAL A 58 -22.00 -14.41 -6.80
N ARG A 59 -22.19 -13.85 -5.61
CA ARG A 59 -22.48 -12.45 -5.39
C ARG A 59 -21.44 -11.87 -4.44
N PHE A 60 -20.85 -10.74 -4.80
CA PHE A 60 -19.89 -10.05 -3.95
C PHE A 60 -20.05 -8.53 -4.08
N THR A 61 -19.70 -7.84 -3.01
CA THR A 61 -19.67 -6.37 -2.96
C THR A 61 -18.24 -5.97 -2.67
N ILE A 62 -17.69 -5.02 -3.43
CA ILE A 62 -16.42 -4.41 -3.09
C ILE A 62 -16.74 -3.08 -2.43
N ASP A 63 -16.40 -2.94 -1.15
CA ASP A 63 -16.66 -1.73 -0.42
C ASP A 63 -15.48 -1.36 0.49
N SER A 64 -15.39 -0.09 0.83
CA SER A 64 -14.40 0.46 1.74
C SER A 64 -15.09 1.58 2.51
N ASN A 65 -15.10 1.49 3.85
CA ASN A 65 -15.54 2.64 4.65
C ASN A 65 -14.50 3.75 4.51
N ARG A 66 -14.84 4.74 3.68
CA ARG A 66 -13.98 5.89 3.38
C ARG A 66 -14.29 7.11 4.23
N ASN A 67 -15.31 7.10 5.10
CA ASN A 67 -15.74 8.27 5.89
C ASN A 67 -15.77 9.57 5.04
N ASP A 68 -16.41 9.54 3.88
CA ASP A 68 -16.49 10.66 2.91
C ASP A 68 -15.15 11.16 2.34
N MET A 69 -14.07 10.38 2.44
CA MET A 69 -12.76 10.69 1.86
C MET A 69 -12.84 10.82 0.34
N VAL A 70 -12.51 12.01 -0.16
CA VAL A 70 -12.47 12.35 -1.59
C VAL A 70 -11.16 11.87 -2.24
N GLU A 71 -10.05 12.01 -1.52
CA GLU A 71 -8.71 11.61 -1.96
C GLU A 71 -7.96 10.91 -0.83
N GLY A 72 -7.15 9.90 -1.17
CA GLY A 72 -6.37 9.16 -0.20
C GLY A 72 -5.04 8.73 -0.80
N VAL A 73 -3.97 8.87 -0.01
CA VAL A 73 -2.66 8.29 -0.29
C VAL A 73 -2.44 7.20 0.75
N ALA A 74 -2.11 6.00 0.30
CA ALA A 74 -1.76 4.89 1.17
C ALA A 74 -0.26 4.65 1.13
N SER A 75 0.33 4.44 2.30
CA SER A 75 1.67 3.91 2.41
C SER A 75 1.80 3.07 3.67
N TYR A 76 2.91 2.36 3.80
CA TYR A 76 3.07 1.29 4.76
C TYR A 76 3.70 1.74 6.08
N ILE A 77 4.64 2.69 6.06
CA ILE A 77 5.43 3.02 7.26
C ILE A 77 5.08 4.39 7.84
N PRO A 78 4.53 4.46 9.06
CA PRO A 78 4.39 5.71 9.79
C PRO A 78 5.75 6.23 10.24
N LEU A 79 5.88 7.56 10.24
CA LEU A 79 7.08 8.28 10.67
C LEU A 79 6.81 9.10 11.91
N VAL A 80 5.64 9.73 12.00
CA VAL A 80 5.25 10.59 13.11
C VAL A 80 3.85 10.22 13.54
N LEU A 81 3.66 10.05 14.85
CA LEU A 81 2.35 9.91 15.50
C LEU A 81 2.28 10.88 16.66
N GLU A 82 1.16 11.59 16.79
CA GLU A 82 0.90 12.55 17.88
C GLU A 82 2.01 13.61 18.03
N GLY A 83 2.59 14.04 16.90
CA GLY A 83 3.68 15.04 16.88
C GLY A 83 5.05 14.50 17.26
N ARG A 84 5.18 13.20 17.53
CA ARG A 84 6.45 12.57 17.90
C ARG A 84 6.97 11.67 16.77
N ALA A 85 8.26 11.82 16.45
CA ALA A 85 8.97 10.87 15.60
C ALA A 85 8.95 9.47 16.21
N LEU A 86 8.63 8.46 15.39
CA LEU A 86 8.65 7.07 15.82
C LEU A 86 10.09 6.58 16.04
N THR A 87 10.22 5.69 17.01
CA THR A 87 11.47 4.98 17.29
C THR A 87 11.70 3.86 16.27
N PRO A 88 12.95 3.36 16.13
CA PRO A 88 13.23 2.19 15.31
C PRO A 88 12.35 0.97 15.63
N ASP A 89 12.08 0.70 16.91
CA ASP A 89 11.27 -0.48 17.30
C ASP A 89 9.80 -0.30 16.91
N GLU A 90 9.25 0.90 17.02
CA GLU A 90 7.89 1.21 16.55
C GLU A 90 7.78 1.08 15.04
N MET A 91 8.80 1.55 14.30
CA MET A 91 8.87 1.36 12.85
C MET A 91 8.93 -0.13 12.46
N LYS A 92 9.66 -0.96 13.22
CA LYS A 92 9.71 -2.42 13.01
C LYS A 92 8.36 -3.08 13.27
N GLN A 93 7.66 -2.67 14.33
CA GLN A 93 6.31 -3.16 14.62
C GLN A 93 5.32 -2.79 13.51
N ALA A 94 5.51 -1.64 12.87
CA ALA A 94 4.77 -1.24 11.67
C ALA A 94 5.26 -1.94 10.38
N GLY A 95 6.25 -2.83 10.46
CA GLY A 95 6.71 -3.68 9.37
C GLY A 95 7.93 -3.17 8.60
N ALA A 96 8.61 -2.12 9.06
CA ALA A 96 9.88 -1.72 8.49
C ALA A 96 10.98 -2.75 8.79
N SER A 97 11.83 -3.06 7.81
CA SER A 97 13.01 -3.89 8.03
C SER A 97 14.17 -3.09 8.63
N ASP A 98 15.13 -3.75 9.26
CA ASP A 98 16.37 -3.11 9.75
C ASP A 98 17.09 -2.32 8.65
N ALA A 99 17.15 -2.89 7.44
CA ALA A 99 17.75 -2.23 6.29
C ALA A 99 16.97 -0.97 5.88
N MET A 100 15.63 -1.00 5.95
CA MET A 100 14.81 0.16 5.64
C MET A 100 15.04 1.29 6.66
N ILE A 101 15.18 0.94 7.94
CA ILE A 101 15.35 1.92 9.02
C ILE A 101 16.74 2.58 8.97
N THR A 102 17.79 1.79 8.80
CA THR A 102 19.18 2.23 9.01
C THR A 102 19.88 2.74 7.74
N SER A 103 19.37 2.43 6.55
CA SER A 103 20.03 2.84 5.31
C SER A 103 19.77 4.30 4.94
N LEU A 104 20.86 5.00 4.59
CA LEU A 104 20.81 6.29 3.90
C LEU A 104 20.29 6.06 2.47
N LYS A 105 19.16 6.70 2.16
CA LYS A 105 18.47 6.62 0.87
C LYS A 105 17.82 7.96 0.54
N PRO A 106 17.55 8.25 -0.74
CA PRO A 106 16.55 9.24 -1.07
C PRO A 106 15.19 8.81 -0.48
N ARG A 107 14.47 9.75 0.15
CA ARG A 107 13.20 9.49 0.82
C ARG A 107 12.14 10.48 0.37
N THR A 108 10.90 10.02 0.33
CA THR A 108 9.72 10.86 0.17
C THR A 108 8.83 10.64 1.39
N ALA A 109 8.21 11.69 1.92
CA ALA A 109 7.20 11.58 2.97
C ALA A 109 6.08 12.59 2.75
N ILE A 110 4.93 12.27 3.36
CA ILE A 110 3.80 13.18 3.47
C ILE A 110 3.33 13.22 4.92
N GLY A 111 2.93 14.39 5.39
CA GLY A 111 2.39 14.57 6.73
C GLY A 111 1.42 15.73 6.81
N ILE A 112 0.77 15.84 7.96
CA ILE A 112 -0.17 16.91 8.28
C ILE A 112 0.24 17.60 9.57
N THR A 113 0.09 18.93 9.66
CA THR A 113 0.29 19.70 10.89
C THR A 113 -0.99 19.78 11.72
N ALA A 114 -0.90 20.27 12.96
CA ALA A 114 -2.08 20.51 13.82
C ALA A 114 -3.08 21.48 13.17
N GLU A 115 -2.59 22.43 12.37
CA GLU A 115 -3.38 23.41 11.61
C GLU A 115 -3.90 22.85 10.27
N LYS A 116 -3.80 21.53 10.07
CA LYS A 116 -4.25 20.80 8.86
C LYS A 116 -3.54 21.23 7.58
N LYS A 117 -2.30 21.74 7.68
CA LYS A 117 -1.44 21.96 6.51
C LYS A 117 -0.78 20.65 6.10
N VAL A 118 -0.62 20.45 4.80
CA VAL A 118 0.11 19.29 4.25
C VAL A 118 1.60 19.64 4.13
N ILE A 119 2.44 18.73 4.61
CA ILE A 119 3.89 18.72 4.36
C ILE A 119 4.15 17.59 3.37
N ALA A 120 4.66 17.92 2.19
CA ALA A 120 5.23 16.97 1.24
C ALA A 120 6.73 17.22 1.17
N LEU A 121 7.54 16.20 1.46
CA LEU A 121 8.98 16.34 1.55
C LEU A 121 9.69 15.25 0.75
N THR A 122 10.66 15.66 -0.04
CA THR A 122 11.64 14.79 -0.69
C THR A 122 13.03 15.12 -0.18
N VAL A 123 13.82 14.09 0.11
CA VAL A 123 15.24 14.21 0.42
C VAL A 123 16.00 13.46 -0.67
N ASP A 124 16.88 14.16 -1.38
CA ASP A 124 17.74 13.57 -2.41
C ASP A 124 18.75 12.60 -1.81
N GLY A 125 19.26 11.64 -2.60
CA GLY A 125 20.22 10.66 -2.15
C GLY A 125 20.65 9.69 -3.26
N GLY A 126 21.67 8.88 -3.00
CA GLY A 126 22.16 7.87 -3.97
C GLY A 126 23.15 8.42 -5.01
N GLN A 127 23.71 9.61 -4.79
CA GLN A 127 24.72 10.22 -5.65
C GLN A 127 26.04 10.53 -4.89
N PRO A 128 26.64 9.56 -4.17
CA PRO A 128 27.86 9.81 -3.39
C PRO A 128 29.05 10.25 -4.28
N SER A 129 29.08 9.80 -5.53
CA SER A 129 30.11 10.18 -6.51
C SER A 129 30.04 11.64 -6.97
N TYR A 130 28.91 12.32 -6.78
CA TYR A 130 28.73 13.74 -7.11
C TYR A 130 28.80 14.64 -5.88
N GLY A 131 28.92 14.08 -4.67
CA GLY A 131 29.07 14.84 -3.43
C GLY A 131 27.85 15.66 -3.02
N ILE A 132 26.65 15.33 -3.53
CA ILE A 132 25.44 16.17 -3.36
C ILE A 132 24.63 15.76 -2.12
N SER A 133 24.26 14.48 -2.01
CA SER A 133 23.52 13.96 -0.84
C SER A 133 23.64 12.43 -0.74
N ASP A 134 23.88 11.96 0.48
CA ASP A 134 23.82 10.52 0.82
C ASP A 134 22.39 10.06 1.11
N GLY A 135 21.46 11.00 1.27
CA GLY A 135 20.10 10.74 1.73
C GLY A 135 20.00 10.69 3.26
N VAL A 136 18.89 10.14 3.75
CA VAL A 136 18.60 10.04 5.19
C VAL A 136 18.10 8.65 5.56
N THR A 137 18.35 8.27 6.81
CA THR A 137 17.73 7.10 7.43
C THR A 137 16.25 7.35 7.66
N LEU A 138 15.48 6.28 7.92
CA LEU A 138 14.05 6.43 8.18
C LEU A 138 13.80 7.18 9.50
N THR A 139 14.67 6.96 10.50
CA THR A 139 14.67 7.68 11.78
C THR A 139 14.91 9.17 11.56
N GLN A 140 15.93 9.53 10.78
CA GLN A 140 16.19 10.94 10.44
C GLN A 140 15.02 11.57 9.68
N MET A 141 14.39 10.84 8.76
CA MET A 141 13.20 11.34 8.05
C MET A 141 12.03 11.61 9.02
N ALA A 142 11.82 10.75 10.01
CA ALA A 142 10.80 10.94 11.03
C ALA A 142 11.09 12.18 11.90
N GLU A 143 12.33 12.36 12.32
CA GLU A 143 12.77 13.55 13.07
C GLU A 143 12.58 14.83 12.26
N ILE A 144 12.93 14.84 10.97
CA ILE A 144 12.71 15.99 10.09
C ILE A 144 11.22 16.33 10.00
N MET A 145 10.36 15.34 9.75
CA MET A 145 8.91 15.57 9.66
C MET A 145 8.31 16.10 10.97
N ALA A 146 8.73 15.55 12.12
CA ALA A 146 8.29 16.04 13.43
C ALA A 146 8.76 17.48 13.68
N ASN A 147 10.02 17.79 13.36
CA ASN A 147 10.59 19.14 13.51
C ASN A 147 9.93 20.17 12.57
N LEU A 148 9.43 19.74 11.41
CA LEU A 148 8.62 20.56 10.51
C LEU A 148 7.18 20.78 11.01
N GLY A 149 6.81 20.18 12.15
CA GLY A 149 5.49 20.34 12.78
C GLY A 149 4.44 19.33 12.32
N ALA A 150 4.83 18.23 11.68
CA ALA A 150 3.89 17.16 11.39
C ALA A 150 3.37 16.56 12.71
N VAL A 151 2.04 16.43 12.85
CA VAL A 151 1.41 15.67 13.93
C VAL A 151 1.18 14.22 13.54
N GLN A 152 1.06 13.96 12.23
CA GLN A 152 1.05 12.63 11.63
C GLN A 152 1.84 12.68 10.33
N ALA A 153 2.66 11.65 10.07
CA ALA A 153 3.40 11.53 8.83
C ALA A 153 3.61 10.07 8.43
N LEU A 154 3.62 9.82 7.12
CA LEU A 154 3.89 8.53 6.50
C LEU A 154 5.09 8.67 5.55
N SER A 155 5.96 7.66 5.52
CA SER A 155 6.94 7.52 4.44
C SER A 155 6.18 7.16 3.17
N LEU A 156 6.51 7.75 2.04
CA LEU A 156 6.06 7.30 0.71
C LEU A 156 7.18 6.48 0.04
N ASP A 157 6.89 5.96 -1.16
CA ASP A 157 7.92 5.31 -1.95
C ASP A 157 9.06 6.29 -2.26
N GLY A 158 10.29 5.79 -2.13
CA GLY A 158 11.51 6.56 -2.29
C GLY A 158 12.29 6.11 -3.52
N GLY A 159 13.40 6.77 -3.78
CA GLY A 159 14.30 6.37 -4.86
C GLY A 159 15.09 5.11 -4.52
N SER A 160 15.37 4.30 -5.53
CA SER A 160 16.42 3.28 -5.43
C SER A 160 17.81 3.97 -5.42
N PRO A 161 18.81 3.41 -4.71
CA PRO A 161 20.17 3.97 -4.65
C PRO A 161 20.94 3.93 -5.97
N LYS A 162 20.31 3.49 -7.08
CA LYS A 162 20.93 3.38 -8.40
C LYS A 162 20.00 3.98 -9.44
N TRP A 163 20.25 5.23 -9.81
CA TRP A 163 19.96 5.67 -11.17
C TRP A 163 21.10 5.12 -12.04
N ARG A 164 20.79 4.16 -12.92
CA ARG A 164 21.71 3.71 -13.97
C ARG A 164 21.55 4.59 -15.19
#